data_AF-A0A7S2CUJ5-F1
#
_entry.id   AF-A0A7S2CUJ5-F1
#
_cell.length_a   1.000
_cell.length_b   1.000
_cell.length_c   1.000
_cell.angle_alpha   90.00
_cell.angle_beta   90.00
_cell.angle_gamma   90.00
#
_symmetry.space_group_name_H-M   'P 1'
#
loop_
_entity.id
_entity.type
_entity.pdbx_description
1 polymer ?
#
loop_
_entity_poly.entity_id
_entity_poly.type
_entity_poly.pdbx_seq_one_letter_code
_entity_poly.pdbx_strand_id
1 'polypeptide(L)'
;DTMHGVTRFLQSDIQLPDGPPGKATGSKDAESEDEDAVDDLGEIVRAVATETALIYTLLVALQDVEPDMGPTHVWPATNTVEHHATLWGTHTGGKLSVVEADEAFKVPHKDMVLRKGDLVMYDSRTMHCGGANKSGMRRSVFCVSTMGPGIRPDGTTWTMLKSLRNRLRISDFPLSKEMVQAPVAKPGAVAEALPPPPAKDDQARQGGAAAADEEEEEKPIPPLEDWAAAVQCTFCSRWRPCSVEEAPRLTGSEHGFFCKAVGFKCTQEQRYSTKEIDAIFG
;
A
#
# COMPACT_ATOMS: atom_id res chain seq x y z
N ASP A 1 13.73 -1.09 12.09
CA ASP A 1 12.46 -1.64 12.59
C ASP A 1 11.34 -0.72 12.14
N THR A 2 10.90 -0.90 10.90
CA THR A 2 9.71 -0.27 10.35
C THR A 2 8.66 -1.37 10.36
N MET A 3 7.80 -1.38 11.38
CA MET A 3 6.58 -2.18 11.30
C MET A 3 5.84 -1.71 10.05
N HIS A 4 5.83 -2.56 9.02
CA HIS A 4 5.25 -2.21 7.73
C HIS A 4 3.74 -2.03 7.92
N GLY A 5 3.13 -1.17 7.12
CA GLY A 5 1.69 -0.89 7.20
C GLY A 5 0.80 -2.13 7.15
N VAL A 6 1.25 -3.16 6.42
CA VAL A 6 0.62 -4.49 6.38
C VAL A 6 0.64 -5.14 7.76
N THR A 7 1.76 -5.05 8.48
CA THR A 7 1.90 -5.58 9.85
C THR A 7 0.99 -4.87 10.84
N ARG A 8 0.82 -3.54 10.74
CA ARG A 8 -0.15 -2.82 11.59
C ARG A 8 -1.59 -3.19 11.26
N PHE A 9 -1.93 -3.43 10.01
CA PHE A 9 -3.27 -3.90 9.66
C PHE A 9 -3.54 -5.30 10.21
N LEU A 10 -2.55 -6.19 10.16
CA LEU A 10 -2.65 -7.55 10.72
C LEU A 10 -2.60 -7.61 12.26
N GLN A 11 -2.05 -6.58 12.91
CA GLN A 11 -1.91 -6.48 14.37
C GLN A 11 -2.88 -5.49 15.02
N SER A 12 -3.54 -4.63 14.25
CA SER A 12 -4.61 -3.80 14.77
C SER A 12 -5.73 -4.73 15.18
N ASP A 13 -6.15 -4.64 16.44
CA ASP A 13 -7.37 -5.25 16.93
C ASP A 13 -8.55 -4.73 16.08
N ILE A 14 -8.78 -5.36 14.92
CA ILE A 14 -10.02 -5.21 14.18
C ILE A 14 -11.04 -5.88 15.09
N GLN A 15 -11.70 -5.07 15.92
CA GLN A 15 -12.94 -5.48 16.55
C GLN A 15 -13.92 -5.77 15.40
N LEU A 16 -14.00 -7.04 15.03
CA LEU A 16 -15.07 -7.53 14.19
C LEU A 16 -16.38 -7.10 14.86
N PRO A 17 -17.34 -6.55 14.11
CA PRO A 17 -18.59 -6.11 14.70
C PRO A 17 -19.23 -7.28 15.43
N ASP A 18 -19.54 -7.09 16.72
CA ASP A 18 -20.28 -8.07 17.52
C ASP A 18 -21.53 -8.47 16.73
N GLY A 19 -21.60 -9.75 16.34
CA GLY A 19 -22.74 -10.30 15.63
C GLY A 19 -24.04 -10.03 16.39
N PRO A 20 -25.19 -9.95 15.70
CA PRO A 20 -26.45 -9.61 16.33
C PRO A 20 -26.77 -10.56 17.50
N PRO A 21 -27.35 -10.07 18.61
CA PRO A 21 -27.56 -10.87 19.82
C PRO A 21 -28.64 -11.93 19.57
N GLY A 22 -28.22 -13.11 19.16
CA GLY A 22 -29.08 -14.24 18.78
C GLY A 22 -28.93 -15.42 19.72
N LYS A 23 -29.78 -15.46 20.76
CA LYS A 23 -30.26 -16.63 21.52
C LYS A 23 -29.24 -17.75 21.88
N ALA A 24 -28.84 -17.73 23.14
CA ALA A 24 -28.37 -18.91 23.85
C ALA A 24 -29.44 -20.02 23.87
N THR A 25 -29.20 -21.10 23.14
CA THR A 25 -29.74 -22.43 23.45
C THR A 25 -28.60 -23.43 23.32
N GLY A 26 -28.25 -24.04 24.45
CA GLY A 26 -27.07 -24.87 24.55
C GLY A 26 -27.11 -26.14 23.70
N SER A 27 -25.95 -26.50 23.19
CA SER A 27 -25.58 -27.87 22.85
C SER A 27 -24.09 -28.04 23.14
N LYS A 28 -23.78 -29.16 23.78
CA LYS A 28 -22.43 -29.69 23.93
C LYS A 28 -22.02 -30.23 22.56
N ASP A 29 -21.17 -29.53 21.84
CA ASP A 29 -20.34 -30.07 20.75
C ASP A 29 -19.20 -29.07 20.53
N ALA A 30 -18.17 -29.16 21.38
CA ALA A 30 -17.00 -28.30 21.33
C ALA A 30 -15.87 -29.06 20.66
N GLU A 31 -15.83 -29.11 19.32
CA GLU A 31 -14.66 -29.62 18.58
C GLU A 31 -14.62 -29.27 17.08
N SER A 32 -15.38 -28.28 16.56
CA SER A 32 -15.40 -27.98 15.11
C SER A 32 -15.50 -26.51 14.70
N GLU A 33 -15.40 -25.54 15.61
CA GLU A 33 -15.57 -24.11 15.27
C GLU A 33 -14.27 -23.39 14.87
N ASP A 34 -13.12 -24.08 14.87
CA ASP A 34 -11.82 -23.44 14.60
C ASP A 34 -11.39 -23.47 13.12
N GLU A 35 -12.02 -24.28 12.24
CA GLU A 35 -11.61 -24.35 10.82
C GLU A 35 -12.10 -23.12 10.02
N ASP A 36 -13.33 -22.65 10.26
CA ASP A 36 -13.91 -21.52 9.53
C ASP A 36 -13.22 -20.18 9.84
N ALA A 37 -12.72 -20.01 11.07
CA ALA A 37 -12.05 -18.77 11.50
C ALA A 37 -10.67 -18.57 10.85
N VAL A 38 -9.99 -19.66 10.47
CA VAL A 38 -8.66 -19.59 9.82
C VAL A 38 -8.80 -19.22 8.35
N ASP A 39 -9.85 -19.71 7.69
CA ASP A 39 -10.14 -19.38 6.29
C ASP A 39 -10.57 -17.91 6.13
N ASP A 40 -11.39 -17.38 7.04
CA ASP A 40 -11.77 -15.95 7.06
C ASP A 40 -10.56 -15.01 7.19
N LEU A 41 -9.60 -15.36 8.05
CA LEU A 41 -8.38 -14.57 8.20
C LEU A 41 -7.54 -14.58 6.91
N GLY A 42 -7.45 -15.73 6.24
CA GLY A 42 -6.77 -15.87 4.95
C GLY A 42 -7.38 -14.99 3.86
N GLU A 43 -8.72 -14.92 3.79
CA GLU A 43 -9.43 -14.07 2.84
C GLU A 43 -9.24 -12.58 3.12
N ILE A 44 -9.31 -12.16 4.40
CA ILE A 44 -9.06 -10.77 4.81
C ILE A 44 -7.62 -10.38 4.48
N VAL A 45 -6.63 -11.21 4.84
CA VAL A 45 -5.22 -10.97 4.52
C VAL A 45 -5.01 -10.82 3.02
N ARG A 46 -5.67 -11.67 2.21
CA ARG A 46 -5.60 -11.61 0.75
C ARG A 46 -6.23 -10.34 0.21
N ALA A 47 -7.46 -10.01 0.61
CA ALA A 47 -8.16 -8.80 0.19
C ALA A 47 -7.33 -7.55 0.49
N VAL A 48 -6.82 -7.45 1.71
CA VAL A 48 -5.95 -6.35 2.14
C VAL A 48 -4.66 -6.31 1.34
N ALA A 49 -4.00 -7.45 1.13
CA ALA A 49 -2.79 -7.51 0.33
C ALA A 49 -3.01 -7.10 -1.14
N THR A 50 -4.22 -7.30 -1.67
CA THR A 50 -4.58 -6.92 -3.05
C THR A 50 -5.10 -5.49 -3.18
N GLU A 51 -5.74 -4.94 -2.16
CA GLU A 51 -6.36 -3.60 -2.20
C GLU A 51 -5.50 -2.51 -1.54
N THR A 52 -4.50 -2.89 -0.74
CA THR A 52 -3.53 -1.94 -0.17
C THR A 52 -2.67 -1.36 -1.29
N ALA A 53 -2.46 -0.04 -1.20
CA ALA A 53 -1.65 0.68 -2.15
C ALA A 53 -0.23 0.08 -2.25
N LEU A 54 0.20 -0.22 -3.47
CA LEU A 54 1.57 -0.67 -3.72
C LEU A 54 2.55 0.46 -3.37
N ILE A 55 3.55 0.14 -2.55
CA ILE A 55 4.61 1.09 -2.19
C ILE A 55 5.91 0.58 -2.79
N TYR A 56 6.54 1.39 -3.63
CA TYR A 56 7.91 1.16 -4.07
C TYR A 56 8.85 2.00 -3.25
N THR A 57 9.89 1.37 -2.71
CA THR A 57 10.97 2.06 -1.99
C THR A 57 12.19 2.15 -2.89
N LEU A 58 12.76 3.35 -2.94
CA LEU A 58 13.96 3.70 -3.68
C LEU A 58 15.05 4.06 -2.66
N LEU A 59 16.18 3.35 -2.72
CA LEU A 59 17.38 3.66 -1.96
C LEU A 59 18.42 4.25 -2.88
N VAL A 60 18.82 5.49 -2.60
CA VAL A 60 19.91 6.18 -3.31
C VAL A 60 21.15 6.18 -2.43
N ALA A 61 22.23 5.59 -2.95
CA ALA A 61 23.52 5.56 -2.26
C ALA A 61 24.17 6.96 -2.30
N LEU A 62 24.38 7.59 -1.14
CA LEU A 62 25.01 8.92 -1.05
C LEU A 62 26.55 8.85 -1.05
N GLN A 63 27.07 7.63 -0.97
CA GLN A 63 28.47 7.23 -0.93
C GLN A 63 28.56 5.79 -1.44
N ASP A 64 29.76 5.33 -1.77
CA ASP A 64 29.97 3.91 -2.05
C ASP A 64 29.65 3.10 -0.79
N VAL A 65 28.94 1.99 -0.96
CA VAL A 65 28.51 1.05 0.08
C VAL A 65 29.27 -0.24 -0.15
N GLU A 66 30.38 -0.39 0.55
CA GLU A 66 31.23 -1.58 0.48
C GLU A 66 30.67 -2.74 1.34
N PRO A 67 31.11 -3.99 1.11
CA PRO A 67 30.61 -5.17 1.84
C PRO A 67 30.73 -5.07 3.36
N ASP A 68 31.75 -4.39 3.89
CA ASP A 68 31.97 -4.23 5.33
C ASP A 68 31.18 -3.06 5.95
N MET A 69 30.56 -2.21 5.13
CA MET A 69 29.76 -1.07 5.59
C MET A 69 28.36 -1.45 6.06
N GLY A 70 28.05 -2.75 6.07
CA GLY A 70 26.73 -3.28 6.36
C GLY A 70 25.75 -2.94 5.24
N PRO A 71 25.91 -3.48 4.02
CA PRO A 71 24.96 -3.30 2.94
C PRO A 71 23.55 -3.78 3.36
N THR A 72 22.52 -3.32 2.67
CA THR A 72 21.17 -3.86 2.91
C THR A 72 21.11 -5.28 2.33
N HIS A 73 20.73 -6.25 3.16
CA HIS A 73 20.40 -7.59 2.71
C HIS A 73 18.97 -7.57 2.17
N VAL A 74 18.76 -8.16 1.00
CA VAL A 74 17.45 -8.28 0.37
C VAL A 74 17.20 -9.70 -0.07
N TRP A 75 15.99 -10.20 0.14
CA TRP A 75 15.55 -11.51 -0.33
C TRP A 75 14.65 -11.32 -1.55
N PRO A 76 15.15 -11.56 -2.78
CA PRO A 76 14.37 -11.33 -4.00
C PRO A 76 13.07 -12.15 -4.02
N ALA A 77 12.02 -11.61 -4.66
CA ALA A 77 10.73 -12.28 -4.81
C ALA A 77 9.99 -12.64 -3.49
N THR A 78 10.37 -12.06 -2.36
CA THR A 78 9.69 -12.26 -1.06
C THR A 78 8.59 -11.24 -0.76
N ASN A 79 8.17 -10.44 -1.76
CA ASN A 79 7.08 -9.47 -1.64
C ASN A 79 5.68 -10.11 -1.69
N THR A 80 5.56 -11.40 -1.35
CA THR A 80 4.32 -12.17 -1.41
C THR A 80 3.74 -12.39 -0.01
N VAL A 81 2.44 -12.71 0.07
CA VAL A 81 1.73 -12.91 1.33
C VAL A 81 2.33 -14.08 2.12
N GLU A 82 2.73 -15.14 1.43
CA GLU A 82 3.26 -16.37 2.01
C GLU A 82 4.59 -16.14 2.74
N HIS A 83 5.46 -15.29 2.17
CA HIS A 83 6.72 -14.93 2.82
C HIS A 83 6.51 -14.05 4.05
N HIS A 84 5.51 -13.16 4.02
CA HIS A 84 5.12 -12.38 5.19
C HIS A 84 4.55 -13.27 6.29
N ALA A 85 3.66 -14.20 5.96
CA ALA A 85 3.13 -15.17 6.92
C ALA A 85 4.25 -16.00 7.57
N THR A 86 5.34 -16.31 6.84
CA THR A 86 6.51 -17.04 7.37
C THR A 86 7.24 -16.27 8.48
N LEU A 87 7.41 -14.96 8.32
CA LEU A 87 8.11 -14.11 9.30
C LEU A 87 7.24 -13.81 10.54
N TRP A 88 5.93 -13.69 10.33
CA TRP A 88 4.98 -13.27 11.37
C TRP A 88 4.20 -14.44 11.99
N GLY A 89 4.43 -15.66 11.52
CA GLY A 89 3.91 -16.88 12.15
C GLY A 89 4.41 -17.03 13.59
N THR A 90 3.60 -17.69 14.42
CA THR A 90 3.79 -17.85 15.87
C THR A 90 5.14 -18.48 16.28
N HIS A 91 5.85 -19.13 15.35
CA HIS A 91 7.10 -19.82 15.62
C HIS A 91 8.37 -18.96 15.53
N THR A 92 8.37 -17.85 14.78
CA THR A 92 9.59 -17.07 14.47
C THR A 92 9.68 -15.73 15.20
N GLY A 93 8.65 -15.34 15.97
CA GLY A 93 8.69 -14.21 16.90
C GLY A 93 9.05 -12.86 16.26
N GLY A 94 8.86 -12.72 14.94
CA GLY A 94 9.19 -11.50 14.18
C GLY A 94 10.69 -11.18 14.09
N LYS A 95 11.59 -12.11 14.46
CA LYS A 95 13.04 -11.89 14.43
C LYS A 95 13.75 -13.13 13.89
N LEU A 96 14.34 -12.98 12.71
CA LEU A 96 15.23 -13.97 12.11
C LEU A 96 16.62 -13.34 11.96
N SER A 97 17.66 -14.12 12.26
CA SER A 97 19.00 -13.83 11.74
C SER A 97 19.00 -13.99 10.21
N VAL A 98 20.02 -13.45 9.55
CA VAL A 98 20.14 -13.52 8.08
C VAL A 98 20.17 -14.98 7.59
N VAL A 99 20.87 -15.87 8.30
CA VAL A 99 20.98 -17.30 7.93
C VAL A 99 19.64 -18.00 8.12
N GLU A 100 18.96 -17.75 9.24
CA GLU A 100 17.62 -18.33 9.47
C GLU A 100 16.60 -17.81 8.46
N ALA A 101 16.73 -16.55 8.01
CA ALA A 101 15.87 -15.98 6.98
C ALA A 101 16.11 -16.64 5.60
N ASP A 102 17.35 -16.93 5.21
CA ASP A 102 17.63 -17.66 3.97
C ASP A 102 16.95 -19.03 3.95
N GLU A 103 17.02 -19.76 5.07
CA GLU A 103 16.38 -21.06 5.23
C GLU A 103 14.85 -20.97 5.26
N ALA A 104 14.31 -20.04 6.05
CA ALA A 104 12.88 -19.86 6.21
C ALA A 104 12.20 -19.42 4.91
N PHE A 105 12.80 -18.48 4.18
CA PHE A 105 12.27 -18.00 2.92
C PHE A 105 12.62 -18.93 1.74
N LYS A 106 13.57 -19.86 1.92
CA LYS A 106 14.12 -20.70 0.84
C LYS A 106 14.65 -19.88 -0.34
N VAL A 107 15.14 -18.68 -0.03
CA VAL A 107 15.68 -17.71 -0.98
C VAL A 107 16.98 -17.21 -0.39
N PRO A 108 18.13 -17.31 -1.08
CA PRO A 108 19.34 -16.68 -0.60
C PRO A 108 19.23 -15.17 -0.70
N HIS A 109 19.61 -14.45 0.34
CA HIS A 109 19.72 -13.00 0.28
C HIS A 109 20.80 -12.55 -0.72
N LYS A 110 20.64 -11.32 -1.20
CA LYS A 110 21.64 -10.57 -1.95
C LYS A 110 22.05 -9.33 -1.16
N ASP A 111 23.33 -8.99 -1.24
CA ASP A 111 23.87 -7.77 -0.65
C ASP A 111 23.74 -6.60 -1.61
N MET A 112 23.11 -5.51 -1.17
CA MET A 112 23.06 -4.25 -1.90
C MET A 112 24.37 -3.46 -1.70
N VAL A 113 25.45 -3.95 -2.31
CA VAL A 113 26.70 -3.20 -2.51
C VAL A 113 26.48 -2.23 -3.67
N LEU A 114 26.57 -0.93 -3.38
CA LEU A 114 26.13 0.14 -4.28
C LEU A 114 27.23 1.18 -4.44
N ARG A 115 27.38 1.73 -5.64
CA ARG A 115 28.22 2.91 -5.86
C ARG A 115 27.44 4.17 -5.55
N LYS A 116 28.15 5.24 -5.20
CA LYS A 116 27.56 6.56 -5.01
C LYS A 116 26.76 6.97 -6.24
N GLY A 117 25.50 7.34 -6.01
CA GLY A 117 24.55 7.72 -7.05
C GLY A 117 23.73 6.56 -7.60
N ASP A 118 24.08 5.30 -7.29
CA ASP A 118 23.23 4.17 -7.64
C ASP A 118 21.89 4.27 -6.92
N LEU A 119 20.84 3.90 -7.63
CA LEU A 119 19.49 3.80 -7.14
C LEU A 119 19.03 2.35 -7.25
N VAL A 120 18.52 1.81 -6.14
CA VAL A 120 17.79 0.54 -6.14
C VAL A 120 16.34 0.82 -5.84
N MET A 121 15.44 0.23 -6.63
CA MET A 121 14.00 0.28 -6.41
C MET A 121 13.48 -1.13 -6.16
N TYR A 122 12.64 -1.30 -5.13
CA TYR A 122 12.01 -2.56 -4.80
C TYR A 122 10.59 -2.36 -4.23
N ASP A 123 9.75 -3.38 -4.33
CA ASP A 123 8.45 -3.41 -3.64
C ASP A 123 8.72 -3.36 -2.14
N SER A 124 8.07 -2.46 -1.41
CA SER A 124 8.36 -2.27 0.02
C SER A 124 8.01 -3.49 0.87
N ARG A 125 7.26 -4.46 0.33
CA ARG A 125 7.00 -5.75 0.95
C ARG A 125 8.15 -6.74 0.76
N THR A 126 9.13 -6.50 -0.11
CA THR A 126 10.30 -7.37 -0.21
C THR A 126 11.01 -7.42 1.14
N MET A 127 11.27 -8.61 1.65
CA MET A 127 12.00 -8.79 2.91
C MET A 127 13.41 -8.23 2.76
N HIS A 128 13.81 -7.41 3.73
CA HIS A 128 15.11 -6.77 3.75
C HIS A 128 15.51 -6.39 5.17
N CYS A 129 16.82 -6.30 5.42
CA CYS A 129 17.34 -5.77 6.66
C CYS A 129 18.69 -5.08 6.43
N GLY A 130 19.10 -4.20 7.34
CA GLY A 130 20.44 -3.61 7.30
C GLY A 130 21.47 -4.60 7.83
N GLY A 131 22.56 -4.81 7.10
CA GLY A 131 23.71 -5.57 7.58
C GLY A 131 24.48 -4.82 8.67
N ALA A 132 25.30 -5.57 9.41
CA ALA A 132 26.18 -5.00 10.43
C ALA A 132 27.30 -4.18 9.78
N ASN A 133 27.41 -2.90 10.14
CA ASN A 133 28.51 -2.05 9.70
C ASN A 133 29.76 -2.33 10.56
N LYS A 134 30.75 -2.97 9.95
CA LYS A 134 32.05 -3.32 10.56
C LYS A 134 33.18 -2.38 10.10
N SER A 135 32.87 -1.48 9.17
CA SER A 135 33.82 -0.47 8.69
C SER A 135 34.06 0.63 9.74
N GLY A 136 35.11 1.43 9.54
CA GLY A 136 35.35 2.65 10.30
C GLY A 136 34.49 3.85 9.87
N MET A 137 33.59 3.67 8.90
CA MET A 137 32.84 4.74 8.25
C MET A 137 31.34 4.60 8.48
N ARG A 138 30.63 5.73 8.60
CA ARG A 138 29.16 5.71 8.65
C ARG A 138 28.59 5.43 7.26
N ARG A 139 27.62 4.52 7.17
CA ARG A 139 26.82 4.28 5.96
C ARG A 139 25.64 5.25 5.90
N SER A 140 25.49 5.98 4.79
CA SER A 140 24.40 6.92 4.55
C SER A 140 23.67 6.58 3.24
N VAL A 141 22.36 6.38 3.33
CA VAL A 141 21.46 6.15 2.19
C VAL A 141 20.30 7.12 2.26
N PHE A 142 19.87 7.63 1.11
CA PHE A 142 18.66 8.43 1.00
C PHE A 142 17.51 7.53 0.56
N CYS A 143 16.47 7.45 1.39
CA CYS A 143 15.30 6.61 1.15
C CYS A 143 14.13 7.47 0.70
N VAL A 144 13.53 7.11 -0.44
CA VAL A 144 12.31 7.72 -0.96
C VAL A 144 11.33 6.60 -1.26
N SER A 145 10.07 6.74 -0.87
CA SER A 145 9.05 5.78 -1.26
C SER A 145 7.95 6.47 -2.06
N THR A 146 7.46 5.81 -3.10
CA THR A 146 6.32 6.23 -3.89
C THR A 146 5.18 5.24 -3.70
N MET A 147 3.97 5.75 -3.54
CA MET A 147 2.77 4.95 -3.30
C MET A 147 1.82 5.05 -4.49
N GLY A 148 1.34 3.91 -4.98
CA GLY A 148 0.33 3.80 -6.00
C GLY A 148 -1.09 4.09 -5.48
N PRO A 149 -2.12 3.91 -6.32
CA PRO A 149 -3.51 3.91 -5.86
C PRO A 149 -3.79 2.71 -4.95
N GLY A 150 -4.76 2.86 -4.04
CA GLY A 150 -5.20 1.80 -3.12
C GLY A 150 -5.39 2.32 -1.68
N ILE A 151 -5.71 1.40 -0.77
CA ILE A 151 -5.82 1.70 0.66
C ILE A 151 -4.45 2.07 1.19
N ARG A 152 -4.32 3.28 1.74
CA ARG A 152 -3.03 3.74 2.27
C ARG A 152 -2.82 3.15 3.66
N PRO A 153 -1.64 2.60 3.98
CA PRO A 153 -1.39 2.09 5.31
C PRO A 153 -1.34 3.22 6.34
N ASP A 154 -2.05 3.03 7.45
CA ASP A 154 -1.98 3.92 8.60
C ASP A 154 -0.66 3.75 9.37
N GLY A 155 0.07 4.86 9.53
CA GLY A 155 1.48 4.80 9.95
C GLY A 155 2.05 6.12 10.43
N THR A 156 2.87 6.07 11.48
CA THR A 156 3.67 7.21 11.99
C THR A 156 4.84 7.58 11.07
N THR A 157 5.10 6.78 10.04
CA THR A 157 6.28 6.79 9.17
C THR A 157 6.35 8.01 8.24
N TRP A 158 5.27 8.80 8.14
CA TRP A 158 5.19 9.97 7.25
C TRP A 158 5.02 11.27 8.03
N THR A 159 5.83 11.48 9.08
CA THR A 159 5.81 12.72 9.86
C THR A 159 6.64 13.81 9.17
N MET A 160 5.98 14.54 8.28
CA MET A 160 6.50 15.82 7.79
C MET A 160 6.03 16.94 8.73
N LEU A 161 6.92 17.88 9.08
CA LEU A 161 6.53 19.11 9.78
C LEU A 161 5.33 19.72 9.05
N LYS A 162 4.29 20.15 9.79
CA LYS A 162 3.08 20.75 9.19
C LYS A 162 3.42 21.87 8.20
N SER A 163 4.46 22.64 8.51
CA SER A 163 4.98 23.74 7.70
C SER A 163 5.63 23.33 6.37
N LEU A 164 5.90 22.04 6.15
CA LEU A 164 6.50 21.49 4.93
C LEU A 164 5.50 20.66 4.10
N ARG A 165 4.35 20.30 4.66
CA ARG A 165 3.30 19.55 3.94
C ARG A 165 2.87 20.28 2.67
N ASN A 166 2.79 19.57 1.55
CA ASN A 166 2.37 20.08 0.24
C ASN A 166 3.24 21.23 -0.32
N ARG A 167 4.41 21.52 0.27
CA ARG A 167 5.27 22.63 -0.18
C ARG A 167 6.45 22.20 -1.04
N LEU A 168 6.78 20.90 -1.04
CA LEU A 168 7.90 20.37 -1.79
C LEU A 168 7.36 19.49 -2.91
N ARG A 169 7.59 19.91 -4.15
CA ARG A 169 7.40 19.10 -5.35
C ARG A 169 8.76 18.61 -5.81
N ILE A 170 8.80 17.47 -6.50
CA ILE A 170 10.04 16.97 -7.11
C ILE A 170 10.63 18.03 -8.06
N SER A 171 9.77 18.79 -8.75
CA SER A 171 10.16 19.91 -9.62
C SER A 171 10.88 21.06 -8.91
N ASP A 172 10.73 21.17 -7.59
CA ASP A 172 11.31 22.25 -6.80
C ASP A 172 12.79 21.98 -6.48
N PHE A 173 13.24 20.74 -6.69
CA PHE A 173 14.64 20.35 -6.50
C PHE A 173 15.41 20.57 -7.80
N PRO A 174 16.51 21.34 -7.78
CA PRO A 174 17.29 21.60 -8.98
C PRO A 174 17.98 20.32 -9.46
N LEU A 175 17.41 19.67 -10.46
CA LEU A 175 18.15 18.71 -11.27
C LEU A 175 19.07 19.51 -12.18
N SER A 176 20.39 19.34 -12.06
CA SER A 176 21.30 19.98 -13.03
C SER A 176 20.99 19.43 -14.43
N LYS A 177 21.16 20.25 -15.47
CA LYS A 177 20.98 19.80 -16.86
C LYS A 177 21.87 18.59 -17.17
N GLU A 178 23.04 18.52 -16.55
CA GLU A 178 23.95 17.37 -16.66
C GLU A 178 23.37 16.10 -16.02
N MET A 179 22.65 16.19 -14.90
CA MET A 179 21.98 15.04 -14.27
C MET A 179 20.80 14.51 -15.10
N VAL A 180 20.05 15.40 -15.76
CA VAL A 180 18.96 14.99 -16.68
C VAL A 180 19.52 14.27 -17.90
N GLN A 181 20.75 14.60 -18.30
CA GLN A 181 21.44 14.03 -19.46
C GLN A 181 22.40 12.89 -19.09
N ALA A 182 22.51 12.54 -17.80
CA ALA A 182 23.37 11.46 -17.37
C ALA A 182 22.92 10.16 -18.05
N PRO A 183 23.85 9.35 -18.57
CA PRO A 183 23.50 8.11 -19.24
C PRO A 183 22.78 7.19 -18.26
N VAL A 184 21.48 7.02 -18.48
CA VAL A 184 20.67 6.03 -17.77
C VAL A 184 21.25 4.65 -18.11
N ALA A 185 21.21 3.71 -17.15
CA ALA A 185 21.59 2.33 -17.41
C ALA A 185 20.91 1.86 -18.71
N LYS A 186 21.73 1.48 -19.69
CA LYS A 186 21.21 1.06 -21.00
C LYS A 186 20.28 -0.14 -20.79
N PRO A 187 19.03 -0.10 -21.27
CA PRO A 187 18.17 -1.28 -21.23
C PRO A 187 18.90 -2.40 -21.98
N GLY A 188 19.34 -3.43 -21.26
CA GLY A 188 20.11 -4.56 -21.81
C GLY A 188 21.47 -4.87 -21.17
N ALA A 189 21.95 -4.10 -20.18
CA ALA A 189 23.21 -4.46 -19.49
C ALA A 189 23.08 -5.67 -18.54
N VAL A 190 21.88 -5.95 -18.04
CA VAL A 190 21.54 -7.19 -17.33
C VAL A 190 20.10 -7.52 -17.69
N ALA A 191 19.89 -8.52 -18.55
CA ALA A 191 18.56 -9.07 -18.78
C ALA A 191 18.18 -9.98 -17.61
N GLU A 192 17.93 -9.41 -16.43
CA GLU A 192 17.15 -10.12 -15.41
C GLU A 192 15.69 -10.07 -15.89
N ALA A 193 15.24 -11.19 -16.46
CA ALA A 193 13.84 -11.38 -16.79
C ALA A 193 13.02 -11.20 -15.50
N LEU A 194 12.02 -10.31 -15.54
CA LEU A 194 11.02 -10.27 -14.49
C LEU A 194 10.46 -11.69 -14.33
N PRO A 195 10.26 -12.18 -13.09
CA PRO A 195 9.61 -13.47 -12.91
C PRO A 195 8.26 -13.45 -13.65
N PRO A 196 7.88 -14.55 -14.32
CA PRO A 196 6.60 -14.62 -15.00
C PRO A 196 5.49 -14.29 -13.98
N PRO A 197 4.44 -13.56 -14.39
CA PRO A 197 3.31 -13.33 -13.51
C PRO A 197 2.82 -14.68 -12.98
N PRO A 198 2.41 -14.76 -11.70
CA PRO A 198 1.88 -16.00 -11.14
C PRO A 198 0.78 -16.53 -12.06
N ALA A 199 0.83 -17.84 -12.33
CA ALA A 199 -0.18 -18.49 -13.15
C ALA A 199 -1.55 -18.16 -12.56
N LYS A 200 -2.47 -17.69 -13.41
CA LYS A 200 -3.86 -17.55 -13.00
C LYS A 200 -4.39 -18.96 -12.79
N ASP A 201 -4.52 -19.37 -11.54
CA ASP A 201 -5.31 -20.55 -11.21
C ASP A 201 -6.77 -20.23 -11.52
N ASP A 202 -7.21 -20.62 -12.72
CA ASP A 202 -8.59 -20.50 -13.19
C ASP A 202 -9.55 -21.42 -12.43
N GLN A 203 -9.11 -22.12 -11.38
CA GLN A 203 -9.90 -23.13 -10.66
C GLN A 203 -10.55 -22.66 -9.35
N ALA A 204 -10.31 -21.43 -8.88
CA ALA A 204 -10.86 -20.96 -7.60
C ALA A 204 -12.15 -20.10 -7.68
N ARG A 205 -12.86 -20.07 -8.82
CA ARG A 205 -14.07 -19.23 -9.01
C ARG A 205 -15.39 -19.98 -9.12
N GLN A 206 -15.57 -21.09 -8.38
CA GLN A 206 -16.86 -21.79 -8.32
C GLN A 206 -17.58 -21.75 -6.96
N GLY A 207 -17.10 -20.96 -5.98
CA GLY A 207 -17.69 -20.95 -4.63
C GLY A 207 -18.24 -19.62 -4.10
N GLY A 208 -18.13 -18.50 -4.82
CA GLY A 208 -18.57 -17.20 -4.30
C GLY A 208 -20.01 -16.88 -4.67
N ALA A 209 -20.89 -16.79 -3.66
CA ALA A 209 -22.24 -16.27 -3.83
C ALA A 209 -22.20 -14.93 -4.57
N ALA A 210 -22.84 -14.90 -5.75
CA ALA A 210 -23.15 -13.66 -6.43
C ALA A 210 -24.09 -12.85 -5.54
N ALA A 211 -23.54 -11.93 -4.74
CA ALA A 211 -24.28 -10.72 -4.44
C ALA A 211 -24.59 -10.09 -5.79
N ALA A 212 -25.85 -10.10 -6.17
CA ALA A 212 -26.30 -9.43 -7.37
C ALA A 212 -25.82 -7.98 -7.26
N ASP A 213 -24.82 -7.63 -8.08
CA ASP A 213 -24.64 -6.26 -8.54
C ASP A 213 -25.95 -5.92 -9.25
N GLU A 214 -26.95 -5.49 -8.49
CA GLU A 214 -28.04 -4.72 -9.04
C GLU A 214 -27.37 -3.61 -9.84
N GLU A 215 -27.66 -3.52 -11.14
CA GLU A 215 -27.18 -2.47 -12.02
C GLU A 215 -27.67 -1.13 -11.45
N GLU A 216 -26.92 -0.59 -10.49
CA GLU A 216 -27.20 0.68 -9.85
C GLU A 216 -27.12 1.73 -10.95
N GLU A 217 -28.28 2.16 -11.44
CA GLU A 217 -28.40 3.14 -12.51
C GLU A 217 -27.56 4.38 -12.15
N GLU A 218 -26.62 4.70 -13.04
CA GLU A 218 -25.71 5.82 -12.82
C GLU A 218 -26.51 7.11 -12.66
N LYS A 219 -26.40 7.76 -11.48
CA LYS A 219 -27.00 9.07 -11.30
C LYS A 219 -26.35 10.06 -12.27
N PRO A 220 -27.12 10.74 -13.14
CA PRO A 220 -26.57 11.76 -14.00
C PRO A 220 -26.09 12.93 -13.13
N ILE A 221 -24.98 13.55 -13.53
CA ILE A 221 -24.47 14.74 -12.83
C ILE A 221 -25.41 15.92 -13.16
N PRO A 222 -26.11 16.49 -12.16
CA PRO A 222 -27.03 17.59 -12.39
C PRO A 222 -26.33 18.86 -12.88
N PRO A 223 -27.09 19.81 -13.49
CA PRO A 223 -26.66 21.19 -13.72
C PRO A 223 -26.01 21.80 -12.48
N LEU A 224 -24.99 22.66 -12.67
CA LEU A 224 -24.20 23.20 -11.56
C LEU A 224 -25.06 24.12 -10.65
N GLU A 225 -26.05 24.79 -11.23
CA GLU A 225 -27.05 25.59 -10.52
C GLU A 225 -27.93 24.79 -9.54
N ASP A 226 -28.02 23.47 -9.72
CA ASP A 226 -28.81 22.57 -8.85
C ASP A 226 -27.98 21.98 -7.71
N TRP A 227 -26.68 22.31 -7.62
CA TRP A 227 -25.82 21.77 -6.58
C TRP A 227 -26.07 22.52 -5.27
N ALA A 228 -26.64 21.84 -4.28
CA ALA A 228 -26.85 22.41 -2.95
C ALA A 228 -25.53 22.47 -2.15
N ALA A 229 -24.68 21.47 -2.32
CA ALA A 229 -23.31 21.41 -1.81
C ALA A 229 -22.45 20.54 -2.75
N ALA A 230 -21.13 20.60 -2.57
CA ALA A 230 -20.19 19.80 -3.33
C ALA A 230 -19.08 19.24 -2.43
N VAL A 231 -18.65 18.01 -2.71
CA VAL A 231 -17.53 17.34 -2.04
C VAL A 231 -16.57 16.76 -3.06
N GLN A 232 -15.27 16.77 -2.74
CA GLN A 232 -14.22 16.25 -3.62
C GLN A 232 -13.88 14.80 -3.25
N CYS A 233 -14.01 13.88 -4.21
CA CYS A 233 -13.73 12.47 -4.01
C CYS A 233 -12.25 12.25 -3.68
N THR A 234 -11.93 11.55 -2.60
CA THR A 234 -10.55 11.26 -2.18
C THR A 234 -9.84 10.31 -3.13
N PHE A 235 -10.58 9.48 -3.88
CA PHE A 235 -10.00 8.52 -4.81
C PHE A 235 -9.68 9.14 -6.17
N CYS A 236 -10.68 9.74 -6.85
CA CYS A 236 -10.50 10.29 -8.20
C CYS A 236 -10.27 11.80 -8.24
N SER A 237 -10.29 12.49 -7.09
CA SER A 237 -10.16 13.95 -6.98
C SER A 237 -11.21 14.76 -7.74
N ARG A 238 -12.28 14.10 -8.21
CA ARG A 238 -13.40 14.77 -8.90
C ARG A 238 -14.44 15.26 -7.90
N TRP A 239 -15.05 16.40 -8.20
CA TRP A 239 -16.14 16.95 -7.42
C TRP A 239 -17.46 16.24 -7.72
N ARG A 240 -18.27 16.04 -6.68
CA ARG A 240 -19.60 15.45 -6.75
C ARG A 240 -20.60 16.29 -5.95
N PRO A 241 -21.82 16.49 -6.48
CA PRO A 241 -22.87 17.14 -5.73
C PRO A 241 -23.36 16.23 -4.60
N CYS A 242 -23.75 16.84 -3.49
CA CYS A 242 -24.43 16.19 -2.37
C CYS A 242 -25.42 17.17 -1.73
N SER A 243 -26.20 16.71 -0.76
CA SER A 243 -27.00 17.63 0.05
C SER A 243 -26.13 18.41 1.04
N VAL A 244 -26.68 19.51 1.57
CA VAL A 244 -26.02 20.33 2.60
C VAL A 244 -25.87 19.54 3.89
N GLU A 245 -26.82 18.65 4.20
CA GLU A 245 -26.82 17.80 5.38
C GLU A 245 -25.79 16.67 5.29
N GLU A 246 -25.53 16.17 4.08
CA GLU A 246 -24.54 15.13 3.81
C GLU A 246 -23.11 15.66 3.83
N ALA A 247 -22.88 16.89 3.34
CA ALA A 247 -21.54 17.44 3.15
C ALA A 247 -20.65 17.33 4.41
N PRO A 248 -21.08 17.73 5.64
CA PRO A 248 -20.26 17.60 6.84
C PRO A 248 -19.89 16.16 7.19
N ARG A 249 -20.78 15.19 6.92
CA ARG A 249 -20.55 13.76 7.17
C ARG A 249 -19.52 13.19 6.21
N LEU A 250 -19.55 13.65 4.96
CA LEU A 250 -18.65 13.20 3.89
C LEU A 250 -17.28 13.87 3.98
N THR A 251 -17.19 15.10 4.46
CA THR A 251 -15.90 15.81 4.67
C THR A 251 -15.24 15.49 6.00
N GLY A 252 -16.04 15.11 7.02
CA GLY A 252 -15.58 14.85 8.38
C GLY A 252 -15.23 13.38 8.68
N SER A 253 -15.49 12.45 7.75
CA SER A 253 -15.11 11.05 7.92
C SER A 253 -13.58 10.88 7.86
N GLU A 254 -13.01 10.02 8.71
CA GLU A 254 -11.56 9.75 8.72
C GLU A 254 -11.04 9.22 7.37
N HIS A 255 -11.92 8.63 6.56
CA HIS A 255 -11.61 8.08 5.24
C HIS A 255 -11.92 9.03 4.06
N GLY A 256 -12.51 10.20 4.34
CA GLY A 256 -12.99 11.16 3.35
C GLY A 256 -14.15 10.63 2.48
N PHE A 257 -14.41 11.33 1.37
CA PHE A 257 -15.56 11.08 0.49
C PHE A 257 -15.20 10.18 -0.70
N PHE A 258 -16.03 9.17 -1.00
CA PHE A 258 -15.91 8.32 -2.21
C PHE A 258 -17.18 8.42 -3.07
N CYS A 259 -17.04 8.45 -4.40
CA CYS A 259 -18.16 8.66 -5.33
C CYS A 259 -19.36 7.73 -5.09
N LYS A 260 -19.11 6.47 -4.75
CA LYS A 260 -20.17 5.48 -4.51
C LYS A 260 -21.11 5.89 -3.36
N ALA A 261 -20.59 6.60 -2.35
CA ALA A 261 -21.37 7.04 -1.18
C ALA A 261 -22.54 7.99 -1.53
N VAL A 262 -22.48 8.66 -2.68
CA VAL A 262 -23.55 9.56 -3.17
C VAL A 262 -24.18 9.05 -4.48
N GLY A 263 -23.78 7.85 -4.94
CA GLY A 263 -24.31 7.21 -6.15
C GLY A 263 -23.63 7.60 -7.47
N PHE A 264 -22.35 7.97 -7.46
CA PHE A 264 -21.57 8.21 -8.68
C PHE A 264 -20.44 7.18 -8.85
N LYS A 265 -20.03 6.92 -10.09
CA LYS A 265 -18.84 6.10 -10.39
C LYS A 265 -17.56 6.94 -10.39
N CYS A 266 -16.45 6.34 -9.96
CA CYS A 266 -15.14 7.01 -10.02
C CYS A 266 -14.70 7.32 -11.47
N THR A 267 -15.13 6.50 -12.43
CA THR A 267 -14.86 6.67 -13.87
C THR A 267 -15.71 7.75 -14.53
N GLN A 268 -16.86 8.11 -13.95
CA GLN A 268 -17.81 9.07 -14.51
C GLN A 268 -17.18 10.46 -14.68
N GLU A 269 -17.26 11.00 -15.90
CA GLU A 269 -16.61 12.26 -16.29
C GLU A 269 -17.07 13.44 -15.41
N GLN A 270 -16.14 14.34 -15.07
CA GLN A 270 -16.51 15.56 -14.36
C GLN A 270 -16.94 16.60 -15.38
N ARG A 271 -18.22 17.00 -15.34
CA ARG A 271 -18.82 17.90 -16.33
C ARG A 271 -18.35 19.35 -16.24
N TYR A 272 -17.93 19.80 -15.04
CA TYR A 272 -17.55 21.19 -14.77
C TYR A 272 -16.10 21.27 -14.29
N SER A 273 -15.39 22.33 -14.64
CA SER A 273 -14.03 22.58 -14.16
C SER A 273 -14.03 22.98 -12.68
N THR A 274 -12.89 22.77 -12.00
CA THR A 274 -12.71 23.22 -10.61
C THR A 274 -12.96 24.73 -10.47
N LYS A 275 -12.59 25.54 -11.47
CA LYS A 275 -12.83 26.99 -11.45
C LYS A 275 -14.31 27.36 -11.44
N GLU A 276 -15.14 26.62 -12.16
CA GLU A 276 -16.59 26.86 -12.20
C GLU A 276 -17.24 26.50 -10.86
N ILE A 277 -16.77 25.42 -10.22
CA ILE A 277 -17.26 24.96 -8.93
C ILE A 277 -16.83 25.92 -7.80
N ASP A 278 -15.55 26.31 -7.78
CA ASP A 278 -15.01 27.26 -6.80
C ASP A 278 -15.69 28.64 -6.90
N ALA A 279 -16.16 29.04 -8.09
CA ALA A 279 -16.88 30.30 -8.25
C ALA A 279 -18.24 30.34 -7.53
N ILE A 280 -18.79 29.17 -7.16
CA ILE A 280 -20.09 29.04 -6.46
C ILE A 280 -19.88 28.71 -4.98
N PHE A 281 -18.92 27.84 -4.67
CA PHE A 281 -18.74 27.27 -3.32
C PHE A 281 -17.47 27.73 -2.59
N GLY A 282 -16.55 28.43 -3.26
CA GLY A 282 -15.24 28.85 -2.75
C GLY A 282 -15.20 30.19 -2.03
#